data_AF-A0A814U2K2-F1
#
_entry.id   AF-A0A814U2K2-F1
#
_cell.length_a   1.000
_cell.length_b   1.000
_cell.length_c   1.000
_cell.angle_alpha   90.00
_cell.angle_beta   90.00
_cell.angle_gamma   90.00
#
_symmetry.space_group_name_H-M   'P 1'
#
loop_
_entity.id
_entity.type
_entity.pdbx_description
1 polymer ?
#
loop_
_entity_poly.entity_id
_entity_poly.type
_entity_poly.pdbx_seq_one_letter_code
_entity_poly.pdbx_strand_id
1 'polypeptide(L)'
;MFEESILTSTAFDDYIAYKYDISSELINKYLPDKLPPFVSMTPKNIAKRSIVYLTPLIFASQSQIIDNWEQLPYSTTIEDLLEQLLSKHDSKFRYNFVLTGSSFSIVQTSQSHNLLHRLFCKHATLCNNSKDVRFAGEFWRDENNAFWLNNNSGTYQPADVLLDTVIQLFRRLTPHLKFQATSFRDAKRPSTKDRLMSKIKS
;
A
#
# COMPACT_ATOMS: atom_id res chain seq x y z
N MET A 1 15.88 -28.01 -11.23
CA MET A 1 14.47 -27.80 -11.61
C MET A 1 13.72 -27.81 -10.29
N PHE A 2 13.63 -26.64 -9.65
CA PHE A 2 13.10 -26.51 -8.29
C PHE A 2 11.57 -26.41 -8.35
N GLU A 3 10.91 -26.95 -7.34
CA GLU A 3 9.47 -26.91 -7.06
C GLU A 3 8.96 -25.47 -6.88
N GLU A 4 8.99 -24.64 -7.94
CA GLU A 4 8.51 -23.25 -7.92
C GLU A 4 6.97 -23.14 -7.86
N SER A 5 6.24 -24.21 -8.18
CA SER A 5 4.78 -24.14 -8.33
C SER A 5 3.98 -24.33 -7.03
N ILE A 6 4.54 -24.97 -5.99
CA ILE A 6 3.79 -25.30 -4.76
C ILE A 6 3.90 -24.18 -3.71
N LEU A 7 5.07 -23.55 -3.59
CA LEU A 7 5.32 -22.43 -2.68
C LEU A 7 4.58 -21.16 -3.11
N THR A 8 4.25 -21.07 -4.39
CA THR A 8 3.54 -19.93 -4.96
C THR A 8 2.03 -20.15 -4.87
N SER A 9 1.45 -21.23 -5.37
CA SER A 9 -0.02 -21.43 -5.33
C SER A 9 -0.65 -21.25 -3.95
N THR A 10 -0.04 -21.78 -2.89
CA THR A 10 -0.57 -21.65 -1.51
C THR A 10 -0.32 -20.30 -0.84
N ALA A 11 0.58 -19.48 -1.38
CA ALA A 11 0.92 -18.20 -0.77
C ALA A 11 0.03 -17.05 -1.24
N PHE A 12 -0.82 -17.23 -2.26
CA PHE A 12 -1.45 -16.12 -3.02
C PHE A 12 -2.98 -16.16 -3.16
N ASP A 13 -3.68 -17.16 -2.61
CA ASP A 13 -5.12 -17.38 -2.86
C ASP A 13 -6.06 -16.32 -2.23
N ASP A 14 -5.58 -15.42 -1.35
CA ASP A 14 -6.45 -14.54 -0.55
C ASP A 14 -6.21 -13.02 -0.72
N TYR A 15 -5.54 -12.57 -1.79
CA TYR A 15 -5.09 -11.18 -1.89
C TYR A 15 -5.92 -10.41 -2.89
N ILE A 16 -6.65 -9.43 -2.36
CA ILE A 16 -7.39 -8.51 -3.20
C ILE A 16 -6.48 -7.35 -3.60
N ALA A 17 -6.24 -7.22 -4.90
CA ALA A 17 -5.48 -6.13 -5.51
C ALA A 17 -6.29 -5.45 -6.62
N TYR A 18 -6.28 -4.11 -6.64
CA TYR A 18 -6.98 -3.32 -7.65
C TYR A 18 -6.14 -2.15 -8.15
N LYS A 19 -6.35 -1.79 -9.41
CA LYS A 19 -5.77 -0.60 -10.02
C LYS A 19 -6.85 0.17 -10.72
N TYR A 20 -6.76 1.47 -10.51
CA TYR A 20 -7.60 2.45 -11.12
C TYR A 20 -6.72 3.44 -11.86
N ASP A 21 -6.96 3.60 -13.16
CA ASP A 21 -6.22 4.57 -13.95
C ASP A 21 -6.74 5.98 -13.66
N ILE A 22 -5.81 6.91 -13.44
CA ILE A 22 -6.10 8.31 -13.14
C ILE A 22 -5.38 9.15 -14.19
N SER A 23 -6.03 10.20 -14.70
CA SER A 23 -5.37 11.06 -15.69
C SER A 23 -4.10 11.70 -15.11
N SER A 24 -3.03 11.68 -15.90
CA SER A 24 -1.74 12.23 -15.47
C SER A 24 -1.80 13.72 -15.21
N GLU A 25 -2.64 14.46 -15.92
CA GLU A 25 -2.91 15.88 -15.65
C GLU A 25 -3.42 16.09 -14.22
N LEU A 26 -4.37 15.25 -13.78
CA LEU A 26 -4.90 15.34 -12.43
C LEU A 26 -3.84 14.99 -11.40
N ILE A 27 -3.06 13.93 -11.62
CA ILE A 27 -1.96 13.56 -10.70
C ILE A 27 -0.94 14.69 -10.58
N ASN A 28 -0.47 15.24 -11.70
CA ASN A 28 0.53 16.30 -11.73
C ASN A 28 0.06 17.59 -11.04
N LYS A 29 -1.26 17.82 -10.96
CA LYS A 29 -1.82 18.96 -10.23
C LYS A 29 -1.66 18.86 -8.71
N TYR A 30 -1.63 17.64 -8.15
CA TYR A 30 -1.63 17.43 -6.70
C TYR A 30 -0.31 16.84 -6.16
N LEU A 31 0.43 16.09 -6.97
CA LEU A 31 1.59 15.31 -6.53
C LEU A 31 2.87 15.71 -7.27
N PRO A 32 4.04 15.64 -6.61
CA PRO A 32 5.33 15.97 -7.23
C PRO A 32 5.71 14.95 -8.31
N ASP A 33 6.75 15.24 -9.10
CA ASP A 33 7.19 14.39 -10.22
C ASP A 33 7.59 12.97 -9.86
N LYS A 34 8.27 12.76 -8.73
CA LYS A 34 8.70 11.43 -8.32
C LYS A 34 9.14 11.43 -6.86
N LEU A 35 8.81 10.38 -6.13
CA LEU A 35 9.40 10.11 -4.84
C LEU A 35 10.74 9.41 -4.98
N PRO A 36 11.77 9.89 -4.26
CA PRO A 36 12.98 9.10 -4.11
C PRO A 36 12.66 7.83 -3.29
N PRO A 37 13.18 6.65 -3.69
CA PRO A 37 13.13 5.48 -2.83
C PRO A 37 13.88 5.75 -1.53
N PHE A 38 13.45 5.14 -0.43
CA PHE A 38 14.05 5.39 0.89
C PHE A 38 15.53 4.97 0.92
N VAL A 39 16.43 5.94 1.10
CA VAL A 39 17.90 5.76 0.97
C VAL A 39 18.58 5.41 2.31
N SER A 40 17.85 4.97 3.34
CA SER A 40 18.54 4.68 4.60
C SER A 40 19.46 3.47 4.43
N MET A 41 20.77 3.69 4.54
CA MET A 41 21.83 2.68 4.42
C MET A 41 21.97 1.83 5.69
N THR A 42 20.89 1.53 6.41
CA THR A 42 20.99 0.62 7.55
C THR A 42 21.17 -0.81 7.04
N PRO A 43 21.98 -1.66 7.70
CA PRO A 43 22.17 -3.06 7.27
C PRO A 43 20.85 -3.81 7.08
N LYS A 44 19.86 -3.53 7.95
CA LYS A 44 18.49 -4.07 7.85
C LYS A 44 17.77 -3.64 6.56
N ASN A 45 17.91 -2.39 6.15
CA ASN A 45 17.25 -1.88 4.95
C ASN A 45 17.98 -2.27 3.67
N ILE A 46 19.31 -2.46 3.73
CA ILE A 46 20.08 -3.09 2.67
C ILE A 46 19.65 -4.54 2.49
N ALA A 47 19.61 -5.35 3.55
CA ALA A 47 19.15 -6.74 3.46
C ALA A 47 17.70 -6.85 2.98
N LYS A 48 16.80 -5.99 3.49
CA LYS A 48 15.43 -5.88 3.00
C LYS A 48 15.40 -5.53 1.51
N ARG A 49 16.27 -4.62 1.05
CA ARG A 49 16.39 -4.28 -0.36
C ARG A 49 16.90 -5.46 -1.18
N SER A 50 17.94 -6.14 -0.71
CA SER A 50 18.53 -7.29 -1.38
C SER A 50 17.61 -8.49 -1.47
N ILE A 51 16.63 -8.65 -0.57
CA ILE A 51 15.65 -9.76 -0.58
C ILE A 51 14.36 -9.38 -1.30
N VAL A 52 13.76 -8.22 -0.97
CA VAL A 52 12.50 -7.75 -1.55
C VAL A 52 12.68 -7.33 -3.01
N TYR A 53 13.88 -6.89 -3.39
CA TYR A 53 14.21 -6.53 -4.77
C TYR A 53 15.00 -7.60 -5.50
N LEU A 54 14.94 -8.86 -5.05
CA LEU A 54 15.33 -9.96 -5.93
C LEU A 54 14.38 -9.95 -7.12
N THR A 55 14.91 -9.61 -8.30
CA THR A 55 14.18 -9.53 -9.56
C THR A 55 13.26 -10.73 -9.80
N PRO A 56 13.64 -11.99 -9.49
CA PRO A 56 12.75 -13.14 -9.66
C PRO A 56 11.53 -13.13 -8.72
N LEU A 57 11.70 -12.73 -7.46
CA LEU A 57 10.60 -12.61 -6.49
C LEU A 57 9.63 -11.51 -6.89
N ILE A 58 10.17 -10.36 -7.32
CA ILE A 58 9.38 -9.27 -7.89
C ILE A 58 8.62 -9.79 -9.12
N PHE A 59 9.27 -10.45 -10.07
CA PHE A 59 8.65 -10.94 -11.29
C PHE A 59 7.55 -11.98 -11.02
N ALA A 60 7.81 -12.98 -10.16
CA ALA A 60 6.82 -13.99 -9.80
C ALA A 60 5.58 -13.35 -9.14
N SER A 61 5.80 -12.44 -8.18
CA SER A 61 4.70 -11.71 -7.53
C SER A 61 3.95 -10.80 -8.50
N GLN A 62 4.62 -10.24 -9.50
CA GLN A 62 4.00 -9.42 -10.53
C GLN A 62 3.14 -10.24 -11.45
N SER A 63 3.65 -11.35 -11.98
CA SER A 63 2.86 -12.26 -12.83
C SER A 63 1.58 -12.67 -12.11
N GLN A 64 1.68 -13.01 -10.82
CA GLN A 64 0.50 -13.42 -10.07
C GLN A 64 -0.43 -12.27 -9.70
N ILE A 65 0.09 -11.07 -9.40
CA ILE A 65 -0.79 -9.91 -9.23
C ILE A 65 -1.49 -9.60 -10.55
N ILE A 66 -0.77 -9.61 -11.69
CA ILE A 66 -1.27 -9.41 -13.07
C ILE A 66 -2.37 -10.42 -13.42
N ASP A 67 -2.18 -11.68 -13.07
CA ASP A 67 -3.14 -12.74 -13.35
C ASP A 67 -4.36 -12.67 -12.42
N ASN A 68 -4.25 -11.99 -11.28
CA ASN A 68 -5.31 -11.86 -10.25
C ASN A 68 -5.86 -10.44 -10.07
N TRP A 69 -5.61 -9.49 -10.99
CA TRP A 69 -6.38 -8.22 -10.92
C TRP A 69 -7.82 -8.57 -11.22
N GLU A 70 -8.68 -8.44 -10.23
CA GLU A 70 -10.10 -8.41 -10.48
C GLU A 70 -10.35 -7.24 -11.44
N GLN A 71 -10.76 -7.57 -12.67
CA GLN A 71 -11.17 -6.57 -13.64
C GLN A 71 -12.47 -5.97 -13.14
N LEU A 72 -12.37 -4.75 -12.60
CA LEU A 72 -13.54 -3.97 -12.26
C LEU A 72 -14.35 -3.71 -13.55
N PRO A 73 -15.69 -3.71 -13.48
CA PRO A 73 -16.52 -3.32 -14.61
C PRO A 73 -16.08 -1.97 -15.21
N TYR A 74 -16.16 -1.80 -16.53
CA TYR A 74 -15.73 -0.57 -17.22
C TYR A 74 -16.38 0.73 -16.72
N SER A 75 -17.55 0.64 -16.07
CA SER A 75 -18.28 1.79 -15.51
C SER A 75 -17.92 2.11 -14.05
N THR A 76 -17.01 1.35 -13.44
CA THR A 76 -16.68 1.48 -12.01
C THR A 76 -15.94 2.78 -11.78
N THR A 77 -16.52 3.66 -10.96
CA THR A 77 -15.79 4.82 -10.47
C THR A 77 -14.80 4.40 -9.38
N ILE A 78 -13.79 5.22 -9.11
CA ILE A 78 -12.92 4.99 -7.95
C ILE A 78 -13.71 5.01 -6.64
N GLU A 79 -14.83 5.72 -6.58
CA GLU A 79 -15.74 5.71 -5.45
C GLU A 79 -16.35 4.32 -5.25
N ASP A 80 -16.92 3.73 -6.30
CA ASP A 80 -17.49 2.38 -6.27
C ASP A 80 -16.44 1.34 -5.86
N LEU A 81 -15.21 1.47 -6.36
CA LEU A 81 -14.08 0.63 -5.97
C LEU A 81 -13.82 0.72 -4.47
N LEU A 82 -13.69 1.94 -3.94
CA LEU A 82 -13.39 2.17 -2.52
C LEU A 82 -14.54 1.70 -1.62
N GLU A 83 -15.79 1.84 -2.05
CA GLU A 83 -16.95 1.31 -1.33
C GLU A 83 -17.02 -0.22 -1.38
N GLN A 84 -16.73 -0.84 -2.53
CA GLN A 84 -16.72 -2.29 -2.70
C GLN A 84 -15.62 -2.95 -1.86
N LEU A 85 -14.42 -2.37 -1.89
CA LEU A 85 -13.26 -2.78 -1.09
C LEU A 85 -13.55 -2.85 0.41
N LEU A 86 -14.52 -2.06 0.90
CA LEU A 86 -14.76 -1.91 2.33
C LEU A 86 -16.11 -2.42 2.79
N SER A 87 -17.07 -2.62 1.88
CA SER A 87 -18.32 -3.34 2.19
C SER A 87 -18.09 -4.83 2.40
N LYS A 88 -17.07 -5.40 1.76
CA LYS A 88 -16.70 -6.82 1.90
C LYS A 88 -15.88 -7.12 3.16
N HIS A 89 -15.41 -6.11 3.90
CA HIS A 89 -14.30 -6.28 4.86
C HIS A 89 -14.50 -5.54 6.19
N ASP A 90 -14.17 -6.22 7.29
CA ASP A 90 -14.13 -5.65 8.65
C ASP A 90 -13.20 -4.42 8.71
N SER A 91 -13.56 -3.41 9.49
CA SER A 91 -12.74 -2.22 9.85
C SER A 91 -11.28 -2.52 10.25
N LYS A 92 -10.98 -3.77 10.59
CA LYS A 92 -9.64 -4.26 10.92
C LYS A 92 -8.71 -4.37 9.71
N PHE A 93 -9.22 -4.40 8.49
CA PHE A 93 -8.39 -4.55 7.32
C PHE A 93 -7.66 -3.25 6.97
N ARG A 94 -6.36 -3.41 6.73
CA ARG A 94 -5.49 -2.38 6.21
C ARG A 94 -5.03 -2.78 4.84
N TYR A 95 -4.66 -1.79 4.07
CA TYR A 95 -4.24 -1.99 2.71
C TYR A 95 -3.07 -1.07 2.40
N ASN A 96 -2.14 -1.56 1.60
CA ASN A 96 -1.09 -0.74 1.05
C ASN A 96 -1.57 -0.15 -0.27
N PHE A 97 -1.24 1.10 -0.53
CA PHE A 97 -1.55 1.76 -1.79
C PHE A 97 -0.37 2.55 -2.33
N VAL A 98 -0.39 2.73 -3.65
CA VAL A 98 0.62 3.47 -4.40
C VAL A 98 -0.10 4.37 -5.40
N LEU A 99 0.30 5.63 -5.45
CA LEU A 99 -0.06 6.56 -6.52
C LEU A 99 1.15 6.72 -7.44
N THR A 100 0.92 6.53 -8.73
CA THR A 100 1.89 6.77 -9.79
C THR A 100 1.43 7.96 -10.65
N GLY A 101 2.21 8.38 -11.63
CA GLY A 101 1.81 9.45 -12.55
C GLY A 101 0.54 9.19 -13.36
N SER A 102 -0.01 7.97 -13.35
CA SER A 102 -1.20 7.63 -14.14
C SER A 102 -2.16 6.64 -13.48
N SER A 103 -1.93 6.25 -12.23
CA SER A 103 -2.78 5.24 -11.60
C SER A 103 -2.69 5.24 -10.08
N PHE A 104 -3.74 4.71 -9.48
CA PHE A 104 -3.87 4.33 -8.09
C PHE A 104 -3.93 2.81 -8.00
N SER A 105 -2.97 2.21 -7.30
CA SER A 105 -2.90 0.75 -7.08
C SER A 105 -3.02 0.44 -5.61
N ILE A 106 -3.68 -0.66 -5.29
CA ILE A 106 -4.10 -0.99 -3.94
C ILE A 106 -3.98 -2.49 -3.70
N VAL A 107 -3.54 -2.91 -2.52
CA VAL A 107 -3.51 -4.32 -2.12
C VAL A 107 -3.83 -4.46 -0.65
N GLN A 108 -4.63 -5.46 -0.32
CA GLN A 108 -4.91 -5.83 1.06
C GLN A 108 -3.64 -6.31 1.76
N THR A 109 -3.43 -5.84 3.00
CA THR A 109 -2.35 -6.36 3.85
C THR A 109 -2.81 -7.59 4.61
N SER A 110 -1.95 -8.60 4.73
CA SER A 110 -2.28 -9.76 5.56
C SER A 110 -2.51 -9.33 7.00
N GLN A 111 -3.52 -9.95 7.61
CA GLN A 111 -3.54 -10.12 9.05
C GLN A 111 -2.72 -11.34 9.50
N SER A 112 -2.39 -12.26 8.58
CA SER A 112 -1.60 -13.45 8.92
C SER A 112 -0.15 -13.09 9.26
N HIS A 113 0.47 -13.89 10.13
CA HIS A 113 1.89 -13.76 10.42
C HIS A 113 2.79 -14.33 9.32
N ASN A 114 2.25 -14.73 8.16
CA ASN A 114 3.05 -15.26 7.07
C ASN A 114 4.06 -14.20 6.58
N LEU A 115 5.34 -14.55 6.69
CA LEU A 115 6.45 -13.66 6.33
C LEU A 115 6.45 -13.37 4.82
N LEU A 116 6.14 -14.37 4.00
CA LEU A 116 6.07 -14.23 2.54
C LEU A 116 4.97 -13.26 2.15
N HIS A 117 3.77 -13.44 2.68
CA HIS A 117 2.64 -12.52 2.49
C HIS A 117 3.00 -11.07 2.85
N ARG A 118 3.69 -10.88 3.98
CA ARG A 118 4.15 -9.56 4.42
C ARG A 118 5.23 -8.98 3.51
N LEU A 119 6.02 -9.78 2.81
CA LEU A 119 7.01 -9.32 1.83
C LEU A 119 6.33 -8.94 0.51
N PHE A 120 5.34 -9.72 0.06
CA PHE A 120 4.65 -9.52 -1.21
C PHE A 120 3.60 -8.39 -1.19
N CYS A 121 2.90 -8.14 -0.08
CA CYS A 121 1.96 -7.02 0.02
C CYS A 121 2.63 -5.63 0.09
N LYS A 122 3.95 -5.54 0.01
CA LYS A 122 4.63 -4.23 0.17
C LYS A 122 4.48 -3.37 -1.06
N HIS A 123 4.61 -2.07 -0.85
CA HIS A 123 4.62 -1.06 -1.91
C HIS A 123 5.63 -1.37 -3.02
N ALA A 124 6.76 -2.00 -2.70
CA ALA A 124 7.76 -2.40 -3.70
C ALA A 124 7.17 -3.32 -4.78
N THR A 125 6.27 -4.22 -4.38
CA THR A 125 5.57 -5.15 -5.27
C THR A 125 4.50 -4.41 -6.08
N LEU A 126 3.70 -3.58 -5.41
CA LEU A 126 2.66 -2.74 -6.06
C LEU A 126 3.23 -1.78 -7.10
N CYS A 127 4.44 -1.28 -6.87
CA CYS A 127 5.05 -0.31 -7.76
C CYS A 127 5.50 -0.95 -9.07
N ASN A 128 5.66 -2.26 -9.20
CA ASN A 128 6.11 -2.92 -10.44
C ASN A 128 7.36 -2.27 -11.08
N ASN A 129 8.37 -1.92 -10.29
CA ASN A 129 9.52 -1.10 -10.75
C ASN A 129 9.14 0.24 -11.43
N SER A 130 7.91 0.71 -11.24
CA SER A 130 7.42 1.99 -11.74
C SER A 130 8.44 3.03 -11.31
N LYS A 131 9.07 3.61 -12.32
CA LYS A 131 10.03 4.68 -12.15
C LYS A 131 9.33 5.97 -11.72
N ASP A 132 8.01 5.96 -11.55
CA ASP A 132 7.16 7.13 -11.40
C ASP A 132 6.18 7.00 -10.22
N VAL A 133 6.69 6.57 -9.07
CA VAL A 133 5.92 6.54 -7.83
C VAL A 133 5.88 7.95 -7.24
N ARG A 134 4.66 8.45 -7.01
CA ARG A 134 4.34 9.81 -6.59
C ARG A 134 3.95 9.89 -5.11
N PHE A 135 3.29 8.82 -4.62
CA PHE A 135 2.97 8.62 -3.21
C PHE A 135 2.83 7.13 -2.91
N ALA A 136 3.09 6.73 -1.66
CA ALA A 136 2.87 5.36 -1.21
C ALA A 136 2.56 5.34 0.29
N GLY A 137 1.58 4.55 0.70
CA GLY A 137 1.09 4.60 2.08
C GLY A 137 0.18 3.44 2.46
N GLU A 138 -0.33 3.46 3.69
CA GLU A 138 -1.42 2.58 4.11
C GLU A 138 -2.72 3.35 4.10
N PHE A 139 -3.84 2.67 3.80
CA PHE A 139 -5.18 3.19 4.03
C PHE A 139 -6.07 2.14 4.72
N TRP A 140 -7.10 2.61 5.42
CA TRP A 140 -8.11 1.80 6.11
C TRP A 140 -9.38 2.63 6.35
N ARG A 141 -10.47 1.98 6.78
CA ARG A 141 -11.71 2.65 7.20
C ARG A 141 -11.82 2.63 8.72
N ASP A 142 -12.29 3.71 9.32
CA ASP A 142 -12.68 3.70 10.73
C ASP A 142 -14.14 3.29 10.95
N GLU A 143 -14.53 3.17 12.22
CA GLU A 143 -15.88 2.84 12.66
C GLU A 143 -16.93 3.91 12.28
N ASN A 144 -16.49 5.13 11.97
CA ASN A 144 -17.33 6.26 11.55
C ASN A 144 -17.43 6.39 10.01
N ASN A 145 -17.03 5.34 9.29
CA ASN A 145 -17.02 5.28 7.83
C ASN A 145 -16.09 6.29 7.15
N ALA A 146 -15.14 6.90 7.86
CA ALA A 146 -14.11 7.75 7.28
C ALA A 146 -12.91 6.91 6.82
N PHE A 147 -12.39 7.26 5.65
CA PHE A 147 -11.14 6.72 5.12
C PHE A 147 -9.98 7.41 5.80
N TRP A 148 -9.08 6.61 6.33
CA TRP A 148 -7.82 7.07 6.89
C TRP A 148 -6.68 6.64 5.98
N LEU A 149 -5.70 7.53 5.83
CA LEU A 149 -4.45 7.22 5.15
C LEU A 149 -3.24 7.72 5.93
N ASN A 150 -2.09 7.10 5.69
CA ASN A 150 -0.81 7.56 6.21
C ASN A 150 0.29 7.41 5.14
N ASN A 151 1.48 7.90 5.44
CA ASN A 151 2.67 7.78 4.59
C ASN A 151 3.58 6.59 4.97
N ASN A 152 3.02 5.53 5.57
CA ASN A 152 3.75 4.33 5.97
C ASN A 152 4.03 3.41 4.76
N SER A 153 5.01 3.76 3.93
CA SER A 153 5.39 2.92 2.80
C SER A 153 6.47 1.88 3.14
N GLY A 154 7.37 2.16 4.08
CA GLY A 154 8.52 1.30 4.38
C GLY A 154 9.48 1.03 3.21
N THR A 155 9.18 1.54 2.01
CA THR A 155 9.90 1.41 0.73
C THR A 155 10.18 2.81 0.18
N TYR A 156 9.16 3.67 0.21
CA TYR A 156 9.26 5.11 -0.01
C TYR A 156 9.15 5.85 1.32
N GLN A 157 9.49 7.14 1.32
CA GLN A 157 9.28 8.00 2.47
C GLN A 157 8.62 9.31 2.02
N PRO A 158 7.31 9.27 1.68
CA PRO A 158 6.59 10.50 1.37
C PRO A 158 6.68 11.47 2.54
N ALA A 159 6.90 12.75 2.24
CA ALA A 159 6.90 13.81 3.25
C ALA A 159 5.47 13.99 3.81
N ASP A 160 5.36 14.41 5.07
CA ASP A 160 4.06 14.58 5.73
C ASP A 160 3.19 15.62 5.02
N VAL A 161 3.82 16.64 4.43
CA VAL A 161 3.15 17.68 3.61
C VAL A 161 2.39 17.11 2.40
N LEU A 162 2.73 15.90 1.94
CA LEU A 162 2.02 15.25 0.84
C LEU A 162 0.71 14.58 1.27
N LEU A 163 0.46 14.39 2.57
CA LEU A 163 -0.79 13.79 3.05
C LEU A 163 -1.98 14.68 2.70
N ASP A 164 -1.85 15.99 2.89
CA ASP A 164 -2.91 16.95 2.58
C ASP A 164 -3.20 17.00 1.08
N THR A 165 -2.16 16.92 0.24
CA THR A 165 -2.35 16.92 -1.22
C THR A 165 -2.99 15.62 -1.71
N VAL A 166 -2.62 14.47 -1.12
CA VAL A 166 -3.28 13.18 -1.40
C VAL A 166 -4.74 13.20 -0.97
N ILE A 167 -5.07 13.75 0.21
CA ILE A 167 -6.47 13.92 0.62
C ILE A 167 -7.24 14.77 -0.39
N GLN A 168 -6.67 15.88 -0.85
CA GLN A 168 -7.34 16.75 -1.82
C GLN A 168 -7.57 16.04 -3.15
N LEU A 169 -6.61 15.24 -3.62
CA LEU A 169 -6.78 14.38 -4.80
C LEU A 169 -7.94 13.40 -4.60
N PHE A 170 -8.00 12.67 -3.47
CA PHE A 170 -9.10 11.73 -3.21
C PHE A 170 -10.45 12.43 -3.08
N ARG A 171 -10.53 13.58 -2.40
CA ARG A 171 -11.77 14.38 -2.34
C ARG A 171 -12.21 14.87 -3.71
N ARG A 172 -11.26 15.15 -4.62
CA ARG A 172 -11.59 15.53 -6.00
C ARG A 172 -12.13 14.35 -6.81
N LEU A 173 -11.62 13.16 -6.55
CA LEU A 173 -11.99 11.90 -7.21
C LEU A 173 -13.29 11.29 -6.65
N THR A 174 -13.55 11.49 -5.36
CA THR A 174 -14.64 10.87 -4.58
C THR A 174 -15.26 11.90 -3.63
N PRO A 175 -16.04 12.86 -4.16
CA PRO A 175 -16.49 14.02 -3.38
C PRO A 175 -17.43 13.69 -2.23
N HIS A 176 -18.07 12.51 -2.23
CA HIS A 176 -19.00 12.10 -1.18
C HIS A 176 -18.32 11.31 -0.05
N LEU A 177 -17.08 10.85 -0.25
CA LEU A 177 -16.34 10.09 0.73
C LEU A 177 -15.55 11.00 1.68
N LYS A 178 -15.47 10.59 2.96
CA LYS A 178 -14.74 11.33 4.00
C LYS A 178 -13.32 10.80 4.11
N PHE A 179 -12.33 11.68 4.00
CA PHE A 179 -10.92 11.35 4.16
C PHE A 179 -10.26 12.10 5.30
N GLN A 180 -9.43 11.38 6.05
CA GLN A 180 -8.55 11.86 7.10
C GLN A 180 -7.14 11.28 6.88
N ALA A 181 -6.12 11.97 7.40
CA ALA A 181 -4.75 11.50 7.34
C ALA A 181 -4.07 11.64 8.69
N THR A 182 -3.12 10.75 8.91
CA THR A 182 -2.18 10.85 10.03
C THR A 182 -0.77 10.65 9.51
N SER A 183 0.17 11.44 10.00
CA SER A 183 1.57 11.12 9.77
C SER A 183 1.92 9.82 10.46
N PHE A 184 2.63 8.95 9.75
CA PHE A 184 3.23 7.76 10.35
C PHE A 184 4.33 8.12 11.37
N ARG A 185 4.95 9.30 11.23
CA ARG A 185 6.01 9.78 12.13
C ARG A 185 5.44 10.28 13.45
N ASP A 186 4.28 10.92 13.41
CA ASP A 186 3.61 11.46 14.60
C ASP A 186 2.79 10.42 15.35
N ALA A 187 2.47 9.29 14.69
CA ALA A 187 1.96 8.11 15.36
C ALA A 187 3.07 7.53 16.26
N LYS A 188 3.22 8.08 17.47
CA LYS A 188 4.11 7.58 18.52
C LYS A 188 3.88 6.07 18.68
N ARG A 189 4.69 5.26 18.02
CA ARG A 189 4.79 3.85 18.37
C ARG A 189 5.41 3.82 19.75
N PRO A 190 4.74 3.28 20.78
CA PRO A 190 5.40 3.07 22.06
C PRO A 190 6.68 2.30 21.78
N SER A 191 7.79 2.81 22.30
CA SER A 191 9.09 2.21 22.07
C SER A 191 9.05 0.74 22.50
N THR A 192 9.97 -0.08 21.97
CA THR A 192 10.08 -1.48 22.43
C THR A 192 10.22 -1.56 23.95
N LYS A 193 10.84 -0.54 24.56
CA LYS A 193 10.95 -0.37 26.02
C LYS A 193 9.58 -0.10 26.66
N ASP A 194 8.77 0.79 26.10
CA ASP A 194 7.42 1.09 26.61
C ASP A 194 6.50 -0.15 26.54
N ARG A 195 6.62 -0.94 25.46
CA ARG A 195 5.90 -2.21 25.29
C ARG A 195 6.38 -3.31 26.25
N LEU A 196 7.66 -3.34 26.58
CA LEU A 196 8.21 -4.29 27.56
C LEU A 196 7.76 -3.91 28.98
N MET A 197 7.81 -2.62 29.30
CA MET A 197 7.43 -2.09 30.61
C MET A 197 5.92 -2.24 30.88
N SER A 198 5.07 -2.15 29.84
CA SER A 198 3.64 -2.41 30.00
C SER A 198 3.32 -3.89 30.27
N LYS A 199 4.13 -4.82 29.79
CA LYS A 199 4.00 -6.27 30.07
C LYS A 199 4.53 -6.70 31.44
N ILE A 200 5.45 -5.93 32.01
CA ILE A 200 5.97 -6.17 33.37
C ILE A 200 4.99 -5.63 34.43
N LYS A 201 4.12 -4.69 34.05
CA LYS A 201 3.10 -4.08 34.93
C LYS A 201 1.72 -4.75 34.85
N SER A 202 1.55 -5.77 34.00
CA SER A 202 0.35 -6.62 33.88
C SER A 202 0.62 -7.99 34.47
#